data_AF-A0A7K3PRD1-F1
#
_entry.id   AF-A0A7K3PRD1-F1
#
_cell.length_a   1.000
_cell.length_b   1.000
_cell.length_c   1.000
_cell.angle_alpha   90.00
_cell.angle_beta   90.00
_cell.angle_gamma   90.00
#
_symmetry.space_group_name_H-M   'P 1'
#
loop_
_entity.id
_entity.type
_entity.pdbx_description
1 polymer ?
#
loop_
_entity_poly.entity_id
_entity_poly.type
_entity_poly.pdbx_seq_one_letter_code
_entity_poly.pdbx_strand_id
1 'polypeptide(L)' 'AVRDRGDGVGGGGAGGSFAYLHLGTGLGAGLVFGGGVHRGARTGAGEFGHQVLQLDGPPCTCGARG' A
#
# COMPACT_ATOMS: atom_id res chain seq x y z
N ALA A 1 -3.54 15.23 9.25
CA ALA A 1 -3.09 13.93 9.79
C ALA A 1 -4.32 13.14 10.22
N VAL A 2 -4.93 12.40 9.30
CA VAL A 2 -6.01 11.48 9.68
C VAL A 2 -5.33 10.33 10.42
N ARG A 3 -5.35 10.42 11.75
CA ARG A 3 -5.18 9.26 12.61
C ARG A 3 -6.57 8.65 12.72
N ASP A 4 -6.91 7.85 11.71
CA ASP A 4 -7.97 6.88 11.88
C ASP A 4 -7.47 5.88 12.93
N ARG A 5 -7.96 6.01 14.16
CA ARG A 5 -7.80 4.96 15.16
C ARG A 5 -8.79 3.86 14.80
N GLY A 6 -8.51 3.15 13.72
CA GLY A 6 -9.02 1.81 13.57
C GLY A 6 -8.36 0.95 14.62
N ASP A 7 -9.15 0.13 15.29
CA ASP A 7 -8.74 -0.86 16.29
C ASP A 7 -7.99 -2.00 15.59
N GLY A 8 -6.90 -1.65 14.91
CA GLY A 8 -5.93 -2.61 14.44
C GLY A 8 -5.31 -3.21 15.68
N VAL A 9 -5.84 -4.35 16.12
CA VAL A 9 -5.09 -5.32 16.91
C VAL A 9 -3.82 -5.58 16.10
N GLY A 10 -2.75 -4.87 16.46
CA GLY A 10 -1.40 -5.16 16.02
C GLY A 10 -1.01 -6.50 16.61
N GLY A 11 -1.47 -7.57 15.98
CA GLY A 11 -0.95 -8.92 16.16
C GLY A 11 0.47 -8.94 15.65
N GLY A 12 1.39 -8.47 16.48
CA GLY A 12 2.77 -8.27 16.08
C GLY A 12 3.61 -7.94 17.29
N GLY A 13 3.72 -8.88 18.23
CA GLY A 13 4.97 -9.03 18.97
C GLY A 13 6.15 -9.11 17.99
N ALA A 14 7.38 -8.92 18.48
CA ALA A 14 8.59 -8.89 17.67
C ALA A 14 8.54 -9.90 16.48
N GLY A 15 8.31 -9.40 15.25
CA GLY A 15 8.25 -10.21 14.03
C GLY A 15 6.92 -10.26 13.23
N GLY A 16 5.94 -9.38 13.47
CA GLY A 16 4.69 -9.34 12.68
C GLY A 16 4.84 -8.84 11.23
N SER A 17 3.92 -9.27 10.36
CA SER A 17 3.78 -8.78 8.97
C SER A 17 2.44 -8.08 8.80
N PHE A 18 2.45 -6.86 8.25
CA PHE A 18 1.24 -6.06 8.04
C PHE A 18 1.40 -5.07 6.90
N ALA A 19 0.29 -4.50 6.45
CA ALA A 19 0.26 -3.40 5.49
C ALA A 19 -0.48 -2.20 6.09
N TYR A 20 0.08 -1.01 5.92
CA TYR A 20 -0.59 0.27 6.14
C TYR A 20 -1.12 0.76 4.80
N LEU A 21 -2.42 1.06 4.70
CA LEU A 21 -3.02 1.64 3.50
C LEU A 21 -3.22 3.14 3.68
N HIS A 22 -2.79 3.91 2.69
CA HIS A 22 -3.05 5.34 2.60
C HIS A 22 -4.06 5.59 1.48
N LEU A 23 -5.21 6.16 1.84
CA LEU A 23 -6.23 6.65 0.90
C LEU A 23 -6.36 8.17 1.06
N GLY A 24 -6.15 8.89 -0.03
CA GLY A 24 -6.28 10.34 -0.12
C GLY A 24 -6.55 10.77 -1.56
N THR A 25 -5.76 11.72 -2.09
CA THR A 25 -5.77 12.04 -3.53
C THR A 25 -5.25 10.89 -4.40
N GLY A 26 -4.59 9.90 -3.79
CA GLY A 26 -4.18 8.65 -4.41
C GLY A 26 -4.27 7.49 -3.42
N LEU A 27 -3.86 6.30 -3.89
CA LEU A 27 -3.81 5.07 -3.11
C LEU A 27 -2.36 4.57 -3.04
N GLY A 28 -1.88 4.29 -1.84
CA GLY A 28 -0.57 3.70 -1.63
C GLY A 28 -0.54 2.85 -0.37
N ALA A 29 0.55 2.11 -0.17
CA ALA A 29 0.73 1.30 1.04
C ALA A 29 2.17 1.30 1.55
N GLY A 30 2.32 1.14 2.86
CA GLY A 30 3.57 0.71 3.48
C GLY A 30 3.49 -0.77 3.83
N LEU A 31 4.46 -1.56 3.38
CA LEU A 31 4.52 -3.00 3.68
C LEU A 31 5.56 -3.27 4.77
N VAL A 32 5.19 -4.07 5.76
CA VAL A 32 6.09 -4.54 6.82
C VAL A 32 6.06 -6.05 6.83
N PHE A 33 7.24 -6.68 6.74
CA PHE A 33 7.40 -8.13 6.82
C PHE A 33 8.41 -8.47 7.91
N GLY A 34 8.05 -9.37 8.83
CA GLY A 34 8.94 -9.78 9.91
C GLY A 34 9.42 -8.61 10.78
N GLY A 35 8.59 -7.58 10.96
CA GLY A 35 8.93 -6.34 11.68
C GLY A 35 9.80 -5.33 10.90
N GLY A 36 10.20 -5.63 9.66
CA GLY A 36 10.99 -4.73 8.80
C GLY A 36 10.18 -4.10 7.68
N VAL A 37 10.41 -2.81 7.39
CA VAL A 37 9.79 -2.13 6.24
C VAL A 37 10.31 -2.71 4.94
N HIS A 38 9.40 -3.18 4.10
CA HIS A 38 9.69 -3.68 2.77
C HIS A 38 9.51 -2.56 1.73
N ARG A 39 10.61 -2.17 1.08
CA ARG A 39 10.63 -1.14 0.04
C ARG A 39 10.58 -1.69 -1.39
N GLY A 40 10.83 -2.98 -1.57
CA GLY A 40 11.02 -3.60 -2.88
C GLY A 40 12.35 -3.22 -3.54
N ALA A 41 12.71 -3.91 -4.63
CA ALA A 41 14.02 -3.78 -5.28
C ALA A 41 14.33 -2.37 -5.81
N ARG A 42 13.30 -1.58 -6.12
CA ARG A 42 13.41 -0.21 -6.66
C ARG A 42 12.65 0.82 -5.82
N THR A 43 12.50 0.56 -4.53
CA THR A 43 11.79 1.44 -3.58
C THR A 43 10.32 1.74 -3.90
N GLY A 44 9.71 1.02 -4.85
CA GLY A 44 8.31 1.20 -5.29
C GLY A 44 7.33 0.17 -4.71
N ALA A 45 7.72 -0.60 -3.69
CA ALA A 45 6.75 -1.47 -3.03
C ALA A 45 5.65 -0.64 -2.38
N GLY A 46 4.40 -1.02 -2.63
CA GLY A 46 3.24 -0.30 -2.11
C GLY A 46 2.61 0.73 -3.05
N GLU A 47 3.05 0.82 -4.30
CA GLU A 47 2.39 1.60 -5.37
C GLU A 47 1.06 0.95 -5.81
N PHE A 48 0.07 0.89 -4.92
CA PHE A 48 -1.22 0.24 -5.19
C PHE A 48 -2.14 1.07 -6.08
N GLY A 49 -2.00 2.40 -6.11
CA GLY A 49 -2.87 3.30 -6.89
C GLY A 49 -2.73 3.21 -8.40
N HIS A 50 -1.71 2.50 -8.90
CA HIS A 50 -1.46 2.30 -10.32
C HIS A 50 -1.48 0.81 -10.73
N GLN A 51 -1.95 -0.07 -9.84
CA GLN A 51 -2.13 -1.47 -10.17
C GLN A 51 -3.35 -1.63 -11.10
N VAL A 52 -3.18 -2.30 -12.23
CA VAL A 52 -4.28 -2.57 -13.17
C VAL A 52 -5.27 -3.54 -12.54
N LEU A 53 -6.49 -3.09 -12.28
CA LEU A 53 -7.59 -3.92 -11.76
C LEU A 53 -8.57 -4.33 -12.87
N GLN A 54 -8.76 -3.48 -13.88
CA GLN A 54 -9.61 -3.74 -15.04
C GLN A 54 -8.80 -3.51 -16.32
N LEU A 55 -8.55 -4.54 -17.13
CA LEU A 55 -7.69 -4.42 -18.32
C LEU A 55 -8.17 -3.34 -19.31
N ASP A 56 -9.50 -3.20 -19.45
CA ASP A 56 -10.14 -2.21 -20.31
C ASP A 56 -10.65 -0.99 -19.53
N GLY A 57 -10.03 -0.68 -18.39
CA GLY A 57 -10.39 0.44 -17.52
C GLY A 57 -10.09 1.83 -18.10
N PRO A 58 -10.31 2.90 -17.31
CA PRO A 58 -9.96 4.25 -17.70
C PRO A 58 -8.43 4.42 -17.88
N PRO A 59 -7.99 5.42 -18.67
CA PRO A 59 -6.58 5.78 -18.72
C PRO A 59 -6.13 6.36 -17.37
N CYS A 60 -4.94 5.96 -16.93
CA CYS A 60 -4.30 6.50 -15.74
C CYS A 60 -3.23 7.52 -16.12
N THR A 61 -2.99 8.52 -15.28
CA THR A 61 -1.95 9.55 -15.50
C THR A 61 -0.54 8.99 -15.47
N CYS A 62 -0.34 7.77 -14.93
CA CYS A 62 0.94 7.06 -15.00
C CYS A 62 1.25 6.47 -16.39
N GLY A 63 0.30 6.52 -17.33
CA GLY A 63 0.43 5.98 -18.68
C GLY A 63 -0.15 4.57 -18.87
N ALA A 64 -0.55 3.89 -17.79
CA ALA A 64 -1.27 2.62 -17.86
C ALA A 64 -2.78 2.80 -18.14
N ARG A 65 -3.47 1.68 -18.36
CA ARG A 65 -4.93 1.60 -18.40
C ARG A 65 -5.40 0.61 -17.34
N GLY A 66 -6.41 1.02 -16.56
CA GLY A 66 -7.07 0.15 -15.60
C GLY A 66 -7.65 0.84 -14.41
#